data_AF-A0A4Q4V334-F1
#
_entry.id   AF-A0A4Q4V334-F1
#
_cell.length_a   1.000
_cell.length_b   1.000
_cell.length_c   1.000
_cell.angle_alpha   90.00
_cell.angle_beta   90.00
_cell.angle_gamma   90.00
#
_symmetry.space_group_name_H-M   'P 1'
#
loop_
_entity.id
_entity.type
_entity.pdbx_description
1 polymer ?
#
loop_
_entity_poly.entity_id
_entity_poly.type
_entity_poly.pdbx_seq_one_letter_code
_entity_poly.pdbx_strand_id
1 'polypeptide(L)' 'MCDGWGWLSNEAGFCCDNVVEYEVVLANGSIVRATNTTNANLWKALKGGGSNFGIVTEFVYRTIRWARPGDRR' A
#
# COMPACT_ATOMS: atom_id res chain seq x y z
N MET A 1 5.35 -4.41 -8.30
CA MET A 1 5.04 -3.02 -7.90
C MET A 1 6.34 -2.44 -7.37
N CYS A 2 6.81 -1.33 -7.94
CA CYS A 2 8.00 -0.63 -7.48
C CYS A 2 7.52 0.61 -6.74
N ASP A 3 7.95 0.75 -5.49
CA ASP A 3 7.62 1.80 -4.54
C ASP A 3 7.66 3.21 -5.16
N GLY A 4 6.47 3.76 -5.46
CA GLY A 4 6.34 5.07 -6.08
C GLY A 4 6.99 6.18 -5.25
N TRP A 5 7.91 6.93 -5.88
CA TRP A 5 8.64 8.05 -5.28
C TRP A 5 8.24 9.37 -5.94
N GLY A 6 8.01 10.40 -5.14
CA GLY A 6 7.63 11.73 -5.61
C GLY A 6 7.91 12.83 -4.58
N TRP A 7 7.43 14.05 -4.86
CA TRP A 7 7.72 15.23 -4.04
C TRP A 7 7.37 15.07 -2.55
N LEU A 8 6.30 14.31 -2.26
CA LEU A 8 5.81 14.08 -0.91
C LEU A 8 6.50 12.90 -0.20
N SER A 9 7.39 12.17 -0.89
CA SER A 9 8.00 10.97 -0.31
C SER A 9 8.94 11.26 0.87
N ASN A 10 9.52 12.46 0.95
CA ASN A 10 10.33 12.85 2.10
C ASN A 10 9.50 13.03 3.39
N GLU A 11 8.21 13.37 3.27
CA GLU A 11 7.33 13.60 4.42
C GLU A 11 6.41 12.40 4.69
N ALA A 12 5.93 11.75 3.63
CA ALA A 12 4.95 10.66 3.71
C ALA A 12 5.56 9.27 3.48
N GLY A 13 6.83 9.14 3.10
CA GLY A 13 7.42 7.86 2.71
C GLY A 13 7.02 7.40 1.30
N PHE A 14 7.33 6.15 0.93
CA PHE A 14 6.93 5.61 -0.36
C PHE A 14 5.43 5.31 -0.41
N CYS A 15 4.88 5.17 -1.62
CA CYS A 15 3.49 4.75 -1.75
C CYS A 15 3.21 3.42 -1.03
N CYS A 16 4.06 2.39 -1.13
CA CYS A 16 3.75 1.11 -0.47
C CYS A 16 3.89 1.16 1.06
N ASP A 17 4.64 2.12 1.62
CA ASP A 17 4.69 2.35 3.07
C ASP A 17 3.32 2.76 3.63
N ASN A 18 2.56 3.55 2.86
CA ASN A 18 1.26 4.07 3.26
C ASN A 18 0.10 3.09 3.03
N VAL A 19 0.35 1.90 2.48
CA VAL A 19 -0.71 0.89 2.34
C VAL A 19 -1.06 0.29 3.69
N VAL A 20 -2.34 0.37 4.03
CA VAL A 20 -2.96 -0.24 5.21
C VAL A 20 -3.35 -1.68 4.90
N GLU A 21 -3.90 -1.92 3.70
CA GLU A 21 -4.43 -3.22 3.31
C GLU A 21 -4.34 -3.45 1.80
N TYR A 22 -4.12 -4.72 1.43
CA TYR A 22 -4.21 -5.21 0.06
C TYR A 22 -5.30 -6.28 -0.04
N GLU A 23 -6.12 -6.20 -1.08
CA GLU A 23 -6.95 -7.32 -1.53
C GLU A 23 -6.27 -8.01 -2.71
N VAL A 24 -6.01 -9.31 -2.59
CA VAL A 24 -5.28 -10.07 -3.59
C VAL A 24 -6.07 -11.29 -4.01
N VAL A 25 -6.17 -11.48 -5.33
CA VAL A 25 -6.63 -12.72 -5.95
C VAL A 25 -5.42 -13.63 -6.13
N LEU A 26 -5.41 -14.74 -5.40
CA LEU A 26 -4.37 -15.77 -5.50
C LEU A 26 -4.57 -16.60 -6.79
N ALA A 27 -3.54 -17.35 -7.18
CA ALA A 27 -3.57 -18.21 -8.37
C ALA A 27 -4.67 -19.30 -8.32
N ASN A 28 -5.16 -19.64 -7.13
CA ASN A 28 -6.28 -20.57 -6.94
C ASN A 28 -7.67 -19.91 -7.12
N GLY A 29 -7.74 -18.62 -7.46
CA GLY A 29 -8.98 -17.85 -7.60
C GLY A 29 -9.59 -17.37 -6.28
N SER A 30 -8.97 -17.64 -5.13
CA SER A 30 -9.45 -17.16 -3.84
C SER A 30 -9.03 -15.71 -3.60
N ILE A 31 -9.94 -14.93 -3.03
CA ILE A 31 -9.70 -13.53 -2.62
C ILE A 31 -9.20 -13.54 -1.18
N VAL A 32 -8.03 -12.96 -0.93
CA VAL A 32 -7.45 -12.82 0.40
C VAL A 32 -7.17 -11.36 0.72
N ARG A 33 -7.47 -10.98 1.97
CA ARG A 33 -7.10 -9.68 2.52
C ARG A 33 -5.79 -9.80 3.27
N ALA A 34 -4.83 -8.95 2.94
CA ALA A 34 -3.53 -8.87 3.59
C ALA A 34 -3.39 -7.52 4.31
N THR A 35 -3.24 -7.58 5.62
CA THR A 35 -3.00 -6.44 6.52
C THR A 35 -1.75 -6.72 7.36
N ASN A 36 -1.38 -5.77 8.22
CA ASN A 36 -0.27 -5.98 9.17
C ASN A 36 -0.54 -7.09 10.20
N THR A 37 -1.80 -7.45 10.44
CA THR A 37 -2.20 -8.51 11.39
C THR A 37 -2.65 -9.79 10.70
N THR A 38 -3.27 -9.69 9.53
CA THR A 38 -3.82 -10.81 8.77
C THR A 38 -2.97 -11.02 7.52
N ASN A 39 -2.33 -12.18 7.36
CA ASN A 39 -1.40 -12.44 6.26
C ASN A 39 -0.24 -11.42 6.19
N ALA A 40 0.34 -11.06 7.34
CA ALA A 40 1.40 -10.05 7.46
C ALA A 40 2.62 -10.33 6.55
N ASN A 41 2.93 -11.60 6.30
CA ASN A 41 4.01 -11.99 5.39
C ASN A 41 3.69 -11.61 3.94
N LEU A 42 2.45 -11.86 3.51
CA LEU A 42 1.96 -11.45 2.20
C LEU A 42 1.92 -9.92 2.10
N TRP A 43 1.41 -9.22 3.13
CA TRP A 43 1.37 -7.76 3.16
C TRP A 43 2.76 -7.13 3.02
N LYS A 44 3.79 -7.67 3.67
CA LYS A 44 5.19 -7.22 3.51
C LYS A 44 5.73 -7.55 2.13
N ALA A 45 5.48 -8.76 1.63
CA ALA A 45 5.98 -9.19 0.32
C ALA A 45 5.37 -8.36 -0.82
N LEU A 46 4.11 -7.94 -0.70
CA LEU A 46 3.43 -7.11 -1.69
C LEU A 46 4.02 -5.69 -1.81
N LYS A 47 4.62 -5.15 -0.73
CA LYS A 47 5.20 -3.80 -0.74
C LYS A 47 6.41 -3.66 -1.69
N GLY A 48 7.23 -4.70 -1.83
CA GLY A 48 8.39 -4.69 -2.73
C GLY A 48 8.33 -5.66 -3.91
N GLY A 49 7.50 -6.70 -3.81
CA GLY A 49 7.48 -7.84 -4.74
C GLY A 49 6.09 -8.26 -5.19
N GLY A 50 5.11 -7.34 -5.22
CA GLY A 50 3.69 -7.68 -5.37
C GLY A 50 3.27 -8.44 -6.64
N SER A 51 4.09 -8.47 -7.68
CA SER A 51 3.77 -9.21 -8.93
C SER A 51 3.86 -10.73 -8.81
N ASN A 52 4.50 -11.26 -7.75
CA ASN A 52 4.80 -12.69 -7.67
C ASN A 52 3.76 -13.50 -6.88
N PHE A 53 2.86 -12.85 -6.14
CA PHE A 53 1.99 -13.53 -5.18
C PHE A 53 0.51 -13.58 -5.60
N GLY A 54 0.14 -12.86 -6.66
CA GLY A 54 -1.24 -12.79 -7.16
C GLY A 54 -1.52 -11.46 -7.83
N ILE A 55 -2.79 -11.23 -8.15
CA ILE A 55 -3.28 -9.97 -8.72
C ILE A 55 -3.91 -9.16 -7.60
N VAL A 56 -3.40 -7.96 -7.34
CA VAL A 56 -4.01 -7.05 -6.36
C VAL A 56 -5.20 -6.35 -7.01
N THR A 57 -6.39 -6.51 -6.42
CA THR A 57 -7.65 -5.93 -6.89
C THR A 57 -7.99 -4.63 -6.17
N GLU A 58 -7.60 -4.50 -4.90
CA GLU A 58 -7.88 -3.31 -4.09
C GLU A 58 -6.66 -2.90 -3.25
N PHE A 59 -6.48 -1.58 -3.11
CA PHE A 59 -5.49 -0.98 -2.24
C PHE A 59 -6.16 0.02 -1.29
N VAL A 60 -5.93 -0.16 0.00
CA VAL A 60 -6.36 0.82 1.01
C VAL A 60 -5.14 1.62 1.46
N TYR A 61 -5.11 2.91 1.14
CA TYR A 61 -4.03 3.81 1.52
C TYR A 61 -4.41 4.71 2.69
N ARG A 62 -3.43 4.99 3.55
CA ARG A 62 -3.52 6.10 4.50
C ARG A 62 -3.24 7.41 3.76
N THR A 63 -4.23 8.29 3.72
CA THR A 63 -4.10 9.62 3.12
C THR A 63 -3.46 10.61 4.10
N ILE A 64 -2.56 11.46 3.61
CA ILE A 64 -2.06 12.60 4.36
C ILE A 64 -2.99 13.80 4.21
N ARG A 65 -3.05 14.67 5.23
CA ARG A 65 -3.77 15.94 5.12
C ARG A 65 -2.96 16.88 4.23
N TRP A 66 -3.55 17.29 3.11
CA TRP A 66 -2.96 18.35 2.30
C TRP A 66 -3.08 19.69 3.01
N ALA A 67 -1.94 20.28 3.39
CA ALA A 67 -1.92 21.63 3.92
C ALA A 67 -2.18 22.62 2.79
N ARG A 68 -3.30 23.34 2.85
CA ARG A 68 -3.54 24.45 1.92
C ARG A 68 -2.52 25.56 2.19
N PRO A 69 -1.99 26.25 1.17
CA PRO A 69 -1.17 27.44 1.36
C PRO A 69 -2.02 28.51 2.09
N GLY A 70 -1.88 28.59 3.42
CA GLY A 70 -2.67 29.49 4.28
C GLY A 70 -3.16 28.92 5.61
N ASP A 71 -3.02 27.61 5.87
CA ASP A 71 -3.57 26.95 7.07
C ASP A 71 -2.54 26.76 8.22
N ARG A 72 -1.49 27.59 8.26
CA ARG A 72 -0.57 27.67 9.40
C ARG A 72 -0.87 28.95 10.19
N ARG A 73 -1.58 28.81 11.31
CA ARG A 73 -1.53 29.75 12.45
C ARG A 73 -0.84 29.08 13.61
#